data_AF-A0A2M7WSS3-F1
#
_entry.id   AF-A0A2M7WSS3-F1
#
_cell.length_a   1.000
_cell.length_b   1.000
_cell.length_c   1.000
_cell.angle_alpha   90.00
_cell.angle_beta   90.00
_cell.angle_gamma   90.00
#
_symmetry.space_group_name_H-M   'P 1'
#
loop_
_entity.id
_entity.type
_entity.pdbx_description
1 polymer ?
#
loop_
_entity_poly.entity_id
_entity_poly.type
_entity_poly.pdbx_seq_one_letter_code
_entity_poly.pdbx_strand_id
1 'polypeptide(L)'
;MENLKTFFKKSDLKFSGNLFGFGTSPEADWKVIFISSAILAIAFVSFSVYIFIGVDKGEIFVSEKSVGQEGQIFDSALLVETVSYYGAKALEFTEMKKAGIPSVDPSL
;
A
#
# COMPACT_ATOMS: atom_id res chain seq x y z
N MET A 1 0.44 12.51 -18.54
CA MET A 1 -0.67 11.65 -19.03
C MET A 1 -1.06 11.89 -20.50
N GLU A 2 -0.42 12.81 -21.24
CA GLU A 2 -0.83 13.12 -22.62
C GLU A 2 -0.30 12.15 -23.69
N ASN A 3 0.81 11.44 -23.41
CA ASN A 3 1.43 10.50 -24.34
C ASN A 3 0.68 9.17 -24.50
N LEU A 4 -0.23 8.83 -23.59
CA LEU A 4 -1.06 7.61 -23.70
C LEU A 4 -2.19 7.80 -24.72
N LYS A 5 -2.79 9.00 -24.79
CA LYS A 5 -3.90 9.27 -25.72
C LYS A 5 -3.48 9.25 -27.19
N THR A 6 -2.23 9.61 -27.49
CA THR A 6 -1.70 9.59 -28.87
C THR A 6 -1.35 8.17 -29.35
N PHE A 7 -0.93 7.27 -28.45
CA PHE A 7 -0.69 5.86 -28.80
C PHE A 7 -1.96 5.13 -29.24
N PHE A 8 -3.08 5.34 -28.54
CA PHE A 8 -4.35 4.70 -28.90
C PHE A 8 -5.01 5.30 -30.15
N LYS A 9 -4.83 6.60 -30.42
CA LYS A 9 -5.47 7.28 -31.57
C LYS A 9 -4.91 6.84 -32.93
N LYS A 10 -3.70 6.26 -32.98
CA LYS A 10 -3.07 5.77 -34.22
C LYS A 10 -3.30 4.27 -34.46
N SER A 11 -3.96 3.59 -33.52
CA SER A 11 -4.22 2.15 -33.58
C SER A 11 -5.55 1.88 -34.27
N ASP A 12 -5.71 2.36 -35.51
CA ASP A 12 -6.80 1.98 -36.41
C ASP A 12 -6.48 0.58 -36.99
N LEU A 13 -6.25 -0.37 -36.07
CA LEU A 13 -6.00 -1.76 -36.36
C LEU A 13 -7.32 -2.34 -36.85
N LYS A 14 -7.53 -2.27 -38.17
CA LYS A 14 -8.45 -3.16 -38.86
C LYS A 14 -8.05 -4.59 -38.54
N PHE A 15 -8.67 -5.13 -37.51
CA PHE A 15 -8.51 -6.48 -37.03
C PHE A 15 -9.22 -7.39 -38.05
N SER A 16 -8.58 -7.62 -39.19
CA SER A 16 -8.99 -8.66 -40.12
C SER A 16 -8.84 -10.00 -39.39
N GLY A 17 -9.88 -10.84 -39.46
CA GLY A 17 -10.11 -11.99 -38.57
C GLY A 17 -9.07 -13.13 -38.58
N ASN A 18 -7.87 -12.93 -39.12
CA ASN A 18 -6.84 -13.97 -39.28
C ASN A 18 -5.50 -13.65 -38.59
N LEU A 19 -5.45 -12.70 -37.66
CA LEU A 19 -4.16 -12.21 -37.12
C LEU A 19 -3.31 -13.25 -36.38
N PHE A 20 -3.87 -14.40 -36.00
CA PHE A 20 -3.13 -15.47 -35.31
C PHE A 20 -3.50 -16.88 -35.78
N GLY A 21 -4.10 -17.01 -36.97
CA GLY A 21 -4.63 -18.31 -37.41
C GLY A 21 -5.81 -18.82 -36.57
N PHE A 22 -6.38 -17.96 -35.72
CA PHE A 22 -7.55 -18.26 -34.92
C PHE A 22 -8.74 -18.59 -35.85
N GLY A 23 -9.36 -19.75 -35.67
CA GLY A 23 -10.46 -20.22 -36.51
C GLY A 23 -10.02 -20.96 -37.79
N THR A 24 -8.72 -21.23 -37.98
CA THR A 24 -8.23 -22.03 -39.12
C THR A 24 -8.22 -23.53 -38.83
N SER A 25 -7.90 -23.92 -37.58
CA SER A 25 -8.07 -25.28 -37.08
C SER A 25 -8.10 -25.30 -35.55
N PRO A 26 -8.82 -26.25 -34.91
CA PRO A 26 -8.87 -26.35 -33.44
C PRO A 26 -7.48 -26.52 -32.81
N GLU A 27 -6.57 -27.21 -33.49
CA GLU A 27 -5.20 -27.45 -33.02
C GLU A 27 -4.35 -26.17 -33.04
N ALA A 28 -4.52 -25.32 -34.06
CA ALA A 28 -3.85 -24.04 -34.13
C ALA A 28 -4.37 -23.10 -33.02
N ASP A 29 -5.68 -23.06 -32.81
CA ASP A 29 -6.31 -22.23 -31.79
C ASP A 29 -5.81 -22.58 -30.38
N TRP A 30 -5.73 -23.87 -30.05
CA TRP A 30 -5.19 -24.32 -28.77
C TRP A 30 -3.72 -23.94 -28.56
N LYS A 31 -2.89 -23.99 -29.61
CA LYS A 31 -1.50 -23.54 -29.53
C LYS A 31 -1.41 -22.04 -29.27
N VAL A 32 -2.25 -21.23 -29.93
CA VAL A 32 -2.27 -19.78 -29.72
C VAL A 32 -2.73 -19.44 -28.30
N ILE A 33 -3.77 -20.10 -27.79
CA ILE A 33 -4.24 -19.92 -26.40
C ILE A 33 -3.13 -20.29 -25.42
N PHE A 34 -2.45 -21.41 -25.64
CA PHE A 34 -1.38 -21.87 -24.76
C PHE A 34 -0.19 -20.89 -24.77
N ILE A 35 0.28 -20.49 -25.95
CA ILE A 35 1.41 -19.57 -26.10
C ILE A 35 1.08 -18.20 -25.50
N SER A 36 -0.10 -17.64 -25.79
CA SER A 36 -0.53 -16.36 -25.23
C SER A 36 -0.67 -16.41 -23.71
N SER A 37 -1.22 -17.50 -23.17
CA SER A 37 -1.33 -17.70 -21.72
C SER A 37 0.03 -17.85 -21.05
N ALA A 38 0.96 -18.58 -21.68
CA ALA A 38 2.32 -18.75 -21.17
C ALA A 38 3.08 -17.41 -21.15
N ILE A 39 2.99 -16.62 -22.21
CA ILE A 39 3.59 -15.28 -22.28
C ILE A 39 3.00 -14.38 -21.19
N LEU A 40 1.68 -14.39 -21.01
CA LEU A 40 1.01 -13.60 -19.99
C LEU A 40 1.44 -14.01 -18.57
N ALA A 41 1.56 -15.32 -18.32
CA ALA A 41 2.02 -15.83 -17.03
C ALA A 41 3.46 -15.40 -16.74
N ILE A 42 4.37 -15.48 -17.72
CA ILE A 42 5.76 -15.02 -17.59
C ILE A 42 5.80 -13.52 -17.32
N ALA A 43 5.00 -12.72 -18.06
CA ALA A 43 4.91 -11.28 -17.85
C ALA A 43 4.40 -10.95 -16.45
N PHE A 44 3.38 -11.66 -15.97
CA PHE A 44 2.81 -11.45 -14.64
C PHE A 44 3.81 -11.79 -13.54
N VAL A 45 4.48 -12.95 -13.62
CA VAL A 45 5.53 -13.34 -12.66
C VAL A 45 6.67 -12.32 -12.66
N SER A 46 7.13 -11.89 -13.83
CA SER A 46 8.20 -10.89 -13.95
C SER A 46 7.78 -9.55 -13.33
N PHE A 47 6.53 -9.13 -13.56
CA PHE A 47 5.97 -7.93 -12.95
C PHE A 47 5.83 -8.06 -11.44
N SER A 48 5.38 -9.21 -10.93
CA SER A 48 5.31 -9.48 -9.49
C SER A 48 6.69 -9.43 -8.84
N VAL A 49 7.72 -10.01 -9.47
CA VAL A 49 9.11 -9.93 -8.98
C VAL A 49 9.62 -8.49 -9.02
N TYR A 50 9.33 -7.74 -10.08
CA TYR A 50 9.69 -6.33 -10.19
C TYR A 50 9.07 -5.49 -9.06
N ILE A 51 7.77 -5.66 -8.81
CA ILE A 51 7.07 -5.01 -7.70
C ILE A 51 7.65 -5.45 -6.37
N PHE A 52 7.90 -6.75 -6.17
CA PHE A 52 8.48 -7.27 -4.93
C PHE A 52 9.84 -6.64 -4.63
N ILE A 53 10.72 -6.50 -5.64
CA ILE A 53 12.00 -5.80 -5.51
C ILE A 53 11.79 -4.32 -5.18
N GLY A 54 10.80 -3.66 -5.80
CA GLY A 54 10.44 -2.27 -5.48
C GLY A 54 9.91 -2.09 -4.05
N VAL A 55 9.16 -3.08 -3.53
CA VAL A 55 8.68 -3.09 -2.14
C VAL A 55 9.85 -3.31 -1.18
N ASP A 56 10.71 -4.31 -1.46
CA ASP A 56 11.86 -4.69 -0.63
C ASP A 56 12.88 -3.55 -0.50
N LYS A 57 13.10 -2.81 -1.59
CA LYS A 57 13.95 -1.61 -1.60
C LYS A 57 13.29 -0.38 -0.97
N GLY A 58 12.05 -0.48 -0.50
CA GLY A 58 11.30 0.62 0.11
C GLY A 58 10.82 1.70 -0.88
N GLU A 59 11.01 1.52 -2.19
CA GLU A 59 10.63 2.50 -3.23
C GLU A 59 9.11 2.62 -3.39
N ILE A 60 8.35 1.57 -3.05
CA ILE A 60 6.88 1.58 -3.13
C ILE A 60 6.22 2.20 -1.89
N PHE A 61 7.00 2.50 -0.84
CA PHE A 61 6.61 3.35 0.29
C PHE A 61 7.26 4.74 0.25
N VAL A 62 7.95 5.09 -0.85
CA VAL A 62 8.18 6.50 -1.16
C VAL A 62 6.86 7.01 -1.71
N SER A 63 5.97 7.40 -0.79
CA SER A 63 4.95 8.41 -1.07
C SER A 63 5.62 9.43 -1.98
N GLU A 64 5.07 9.62 -3.17
CA GLU A 64 5.27 10.82 -3.96
C GLU A 64 5.45 11.96 -2.96
N LYS A 65 6.63 12.60 -3.00
CA LYS A 65 6.86 13.82 -2.22
C LYS A 65 5.69 14.72 -2.54
N SER A 66 4.71 14.76 -1.64
CA SER A 66 3.58 15.63 -1.81
C SER A 66 4.21 17.01 -1.74
N VAL A 67 4.24 17.64 -2.90
CA VAL A 67 4.46 19.07 -3.01
C VAL A 67 3.28 19.67 -2.26
N GLY A 68 3.42 19.87 -0.94
CA GLY A 68 2.45 20.63 -0.13
C GLY A 68 1.85 20.00 1.13
N GLN A 69 2.49 19.07 1.84
CA GLN A 69 2.13 18.82 3.25
C GLN A 69 3.35 18.82 4.18
N GLU A 70 3.76 20.02 4.57
CA GLU A 70 4.32 20.25 5.90
C GLU A 70 3.26 19.84 6.94
N GLY A 71 3.35 18.63 7.47
CA GLY A 71 2.34 18.14 8.39
C GLY A 71 2.74 16.84 9.08
N GLN A 72 3.43 17.00 10.21
CA GLN A 72 3.80 15.96 11.17
C GLN A 72 4.77 14.89 10.66
N ILE A 73 6.05 15.26 10.70
CA ILE A 73 7.10 14.34 11.10
C ILE A 73 6.63 13.72 12.43
N PHE A 74 6.38 12.40 12.43
CA PHE A 74 6.03 11.66 13.63
C PHE A 74 7.14 11.85 14.66
N ASP A 75 6.91 12.73 15.63
CA ASP A 75 7.90 13.05 16.65
C ASP A 75 7.89 11.95 17.71
N SER A 76 8.74 10.95 17.47
CA SER A 76 8.95 9.84 18.40
C SER A 76 9.38 10.31 19.80
N ALA A 77 10.02 11.47 19.92
CA ALA A 77 10.39 12.03 21.23
C ALA A 77 9.15 12.51 21.98
N LEU A 78 8.23 13.20 21.29
CA LEU A 78 6.94 13.63 21.86
C LEU A 78 6.10 12.43 22.30
N LEU A 79 6.12 11.32 21.55
CA LEU A 79 5.42 10.11 21.94
C LEU A 79 6.01 9.48 23.20
N VAL A 80 7.33 9.36 23.28
CA VAL A 80 8.02 8.81 24.47
C VAL A 80 7.77 9.69 25.70
N GLU A 81 7.81 11.01 25.54
CA GLU A 81 7.46 11.96 26.58
C GLU A 81 6.02 11.79 27.03
N THR A 82 5.08 11.68 26.10
CA THR A 82 3.65 11.50 26.41
C THR A 82 3.40 10.20 27.17
N VAL A 83 3.99 9.08 26.71
CA VAL A 83 3.83 7.78 27.38
C VAL A 83 4.42 7.80 28.78
N SER A 84 5.61 8.40 28.96
CA SER A 84 6.24 8.51 30.28
C SER A 84 5.46 9.42 31.24
N TYR A 85 4.91 10.54 30.74
CA TYR A 85 4.05 11.44 31.51
C TYR A 85 2.81 10.73 32.06
N TYR A 86 2.08 10.00 31.22
CA TYR A 86 0.89 9.26 31.67
C TYR A 86 1.25 8.09 32.57
N GLY A 87 2.40 7.43 32.36
CA GLY A 87 2.92 6.41 33.27
C GLY A 87 3.18 6.95 34.68
N ALA A 88 3.82 8.12 34.78
CA ALA A 88 4.07 8.79 36.06
C ALA A 88 2.76 9.21 36.75
N LYS A 89 1.80 9.77 35.99
CA LYS A 89 0.48 10.14 36.52
C LYS A 89 -0.33 8.95 37.04
N ALA A 90 -0.24 7.80 36.38
CA ALA A 90 -0.91 6.59 36.85
C ALA A 90 -0.38 6.15 38.23
N LEU A 91 0.94 6.20 38.45
CA LEU A 91 1.53 5.91 39.75
C LEU A 91 1.07 6.90 40.82
N GLU A 92 1.08 8.20 40.52
CA GLU A 92 0.59 9.25 41.41
C GLU A 92 -0.87 9.01 41.84
N PHE A 93 -1.75 8.63 40.91
CA PHE A 93 -3.14 8.30 41.25
C PHE A 93 -3.27 7.03 42.09
N THR A 94 -2.42 6.03 41.88
CA THR A 94 -2.41 4.84 42.75
C THR A 94 -1.96 5.16 44.17
N GLU A 95 -1.00 6.08 44.32
CA GLU A 95 -0.56 6.56 45.63
C GLU A 95 -1.65 7.39 46.31
N MET A 96 -2.29 8.32 45.59
CA MET A 96 -3.42 9.09 46.13
C MET A 96 -4.60 8.19 46.54
N LYS A 97 -4.89 7.14 45.76
CA LYS A 97 -5.93 6.16 46.11
C LYS A 97 -5.57 5.38 47.37
N LYS A 98 -4.29 5.04 47.57
CA LYS A 98 -3.80 4.36 48.79
C LYS A 98 -3.73 5.31 49.98
N ALA A 99 -3.42 6.58 49.74
CA ALA A 99 -3.29 7.62 50.76
C ALA A 99 -4.63 8.11 51.31
N GLY A 100 -5.76 7.53 50.86
CA GLY A 100 -7.11 7.61 51.44
C GLY A 100 -7.38 8.85 52.27
N ILE A 101 -8.05 9.85 51.69
CA ILE A 101 -8.40 11.10 52.37
C ILE A 101 -9.05 10.75 53.72
N PRO A 102 -8.53 11.23 54.87
CA PRO A 102 -9.21 11.08 56.13
C PRO A 102 -10.52 11.86 56.05
N SER A 103 -11.61 11.15 55.76
CA SER A 103 -12.96 11.69 55.81
C SER A 103 -13.30 11.92 57.28
N VAL A 104 -13.10 13.15 57.75
CA VAL A 104 -13.73 13.59 58.99
C VAL A 104 -15.18 13.90 58.64
N ASP A 105 -16.09 13.17 59.28
CA ASP A 105 -17.53 13.38 59.16
C ASP A 105 -17.89 14.77 59.70
N PRO A 106 -18.42 15.69 58.88
CA PRO A 106 -18.84 17.02 59.33
C PRO A 106 -20.14 17.01 60.15
N SER A 107 -20.72 15.84 60.44
CA SER A 107 -21.93 15.69 61.26
C SER A 107 -21.67 15.31 62.73
N LEU A 108 -20.41 15.25 63.17
CA LEU A 108 -20.01 15.10 64.58
C LEU A 108 -19.86 16.46 65.29
#